data_AF-A0A7S0I9S3-F1
#
_entry.id   AF-A0A7S0I9S3-F1
#
_cell.length_a   1.000
_cell.length_b   1.000
_cell.length_c   1.000
_cell.angle_alpha   90.00
_cell.angle_beta   90.00
_cell.angle_gamma   90.00
#
_symmetry.space_group_name_H-M   'P 1'
#
loop_
_entity.id
_entity.type
_entity.pdbx_description
1 polymer ?
#
loop_
_entity_poly.entity_id
_entity_poly.type
_entity_poly.pdbx_seq_one_letter_code
_entity_poly.pdbx_strand_id
1 'polypeptide(L)'
;MVRPVDPPPPVEECPAADHLEWVLSISNALCRAIHDAWTPNGVAEAAALGLDRALCMSPEEQAAHLVHGPARTFALEGGGMPPASDTADAARNFLRGMRDSAYALVQLLSVHAPGAFYPNRAAAAAVGAAVFHELGHMHDRHARVLLHTLVRPVLGRCPAAHRPIWHAALTAGLLPHMHERLAGSWARVKASGVGKAGGGGGMME
;
A
#
# COMPACT_ATOMS: atom_id res chain seq x y z
N MET A 1 12.04 -17.42 4.90
CA MET A 1 10.80 -17.83 4.21
C MET A 1 9.71 -17.92 5.26
N VAL A 2 8.59 -17.21 5.07
CA VAL A 2 7.45 -17.33 6.00
C VAL A 2 6.81 -18.70 5.77
N ARG A 3 6.67 -19.51 6.83
CA ARG A 3 6.11 -20.86 6.73
C ARG A 3 4.59 -20.81 6.88
N PRO A 4 3.83 -21.61 6.11
CA PRO A 4 2.41 -21.82 6.35
C PRO A 4 2.15 -22.32 7.77
N VAL A 5 1.03 -21.92 8.37
CA VAL A 5 0.57 -22.44 9.66
C VAL A 5 -0.31 -23.66 9.38
N ASP A 6 0.29 -24.85 9.27
CA ASP A 6 -0.43 -26.06 8.83
C ASP A 6 -0.10 -27.27 9.73
N PRO A 7 -1.06 -27.78 10.53
CA PRO A 7 -2.41 -27.25 10.72
C PRO A 7 -2.39 -25.94 11.54
N PRO A 8 -3.41 -25.08 11.43
CA PRO A 8 -3.57 -23.96 12.34
C PRO A 8 -3.84 -24.46 13.77
N PRO A 9 -3.37 -23.74 14.82
CA PRO A 9 -3.72 -24.05 16.19
C PRO A 9 -5.24 -23.97 16.41
N PRO A 10 -5.77 -24.68 17.42
CA PRO A 10 -7.16 -24.57 17.84
C PRO A 10 -7.55 -23.11 18.14
N VAL A 11 -8.84 -22.78 17.95
CA VAL A 11 -9.33 -21.41 18.13
C VAL A 11 -9.21 -20.96 19.59
N GLU A 12 -9.33 -21.89 20.54
CA GLU A 12 -9.23 -21.66 21.97
C GLU A 12 -7.83 -21.21 22.39
N GLU A 13 -6.82 -21.53 21.59
CA GLU A 13 -5.42 -21.12 21.80
C GLU A 13 -5.09 -19.78 21.10
N CYS A 14 -6.06 -19.16 20.42
CA CYS A 14 -5.88 -17.92 19.66
C CYS A 14 -6.37 -16.71 20.49
N PRO A 15 -5.48 -15.90 21.10
CA PRO A 15 -5.89 -14.85 22.05
C PRO A 15 -6.77 -13.75 21.44
N ALA A 16 -6.76 -13.60 20.11
CA ALA A 16 -7.53 -12.59 19.39
C ALA A 16 -8.75 -13.15 18.63
N ALA A 17 -9.10 -14.44 18.83
CA ALA A 17 -10.18 -15.08 18.10
C ALA A 17 -11.53 -14.37 18.29
N ASP A 18 -11.92 -14.12 19.55
CA ASP A 18 -13.20 -13.47 19.90
C ASP A 18 -13.29 -12.01 19.48
N HIS A 19 -12.14 -11.40 19.14
CA HIS A 19 -12.06 -10.00 18.76
C HIS A 19 -11.97 -9.76 17.27
N LEU A 20 -11.83 -10.82 16.49
CA LEU A 20 -11.45 -10.74 15.08
C LEU A 20 -12.44 -9.90 14.25
N GLU A 21 -13.74 -10.14 14.38
CA GLU A 21 -14.72 -9.52 13.49
C GLU A 21 -14.92 -8.03 13.77
N TRP A 22 -15.01 -7.62 15.04
CA TRP A 22 -15.21 -6.21 15.37
C TRP A 22 -13.94 -5.39 15.09
N VAL A 23 -12.76 -5.95 15.35
CA VAL A 23 -11.48 -5.30 15.04
C VAL A 23 -11.33 -5.12 13.53
N LEU A 24 -11.63 -6.15 12.74
CA LEU A 24 -11.58 -6.07 11.28
C LEU A 24 -12.60 -5.08 10.74
N SER A 25 -13.81 -5.02 11.30
CA SER A 25 -14.83 -4.04 10.88
C SER A 25 -14.31 -2.61 10.98
N ILE A 26 -13.77 -2.23 12.14
CA ILE A 26 -13.23 -0.88 12.39
C ILE A 26 -12.00 -0.62 11.50
N SER A 27 -11.07 -1.56 11.45
CA SER A 27 -9.83 -1.42 10.67
C SER A 27 -10.09 -1.33 9.16
N ASN A 28 -11.06 -2.08 8.65
CA ASN A 28 -11.44 -2.06 7.24
C ASN A 28 -12.15 -0.74 6.88
N ALA A 29 -13.03 -0.25 7.76
CA ALA A 29 -13.66 1.06 7.56
C ALA A 29 -12.61 2.19 7.54
N LEU A 30 -11.66 2.16 8.47
CA LEU A 30 -10.55 3.10 8.50
C LEU A 30 -9.69 3.04 7.23
N CYS A 31 -9.33 1.83 6.79
CA CYS A 31 -8.55 1.61 5.56
C CYS A 31 -9.23 2.27 4.36
N ARG A 32 -10.54 2.05 4.19
CA ARG A 32 -11.32 2.63 3.09
C ARG A 32 -11.36 4.16 3.16
N ALA A 33 -11.64 4.72 4.33
CA ALA A 33 -11.67 6.17 4.54
C ALA A 33 -10.32 6.83 4.23
N ILE A 34 -9.21 6.17 4.53
CA ILE A 34 -7.87 6.68 4.17
C ILE A 34 -7.66 6.61 2.65
N HIS A 35 -8.05 5.51 2.00
CA HIS A 35 -7.92 5.39 0.56
C HIS A 35 -8.74 6.45 -0.19
N ASP A 36 -9.91 6.83 0.34
CA ASP A 36 -10.75 7.91 -0.21
C ASP A 36 -10.02 9.25 -0.32
N ALA A 37 -9.01 9.51 0.52
CA ALA A 37 -8.21 10.73 0.46
C ALA A 37 -7.46 10.90 -0.87
N TRP A 38 -7.17 9.81 -1.59
CA TRP A 38 -6.51 9.86 -2.90
C TRP A 38 -7.49 9.94 -4.08
N THR A 39 -8.79 9.80 -3.85
CA THR A 39 -9.79 9.97 -4.91
C THR A 39 -9.81 11.41 -5.44
N PRO A 40 -10.36 11.68 -6.63
CA PRO A 40 -10.46 13.05 -7.14
C PRO A 40 -11.14 14.01 -6.16
N ASN A 41 -12.16 13.55 -5.44
CA ASN A 41 -12.85 14.34 -4.41
C ASN A 41 -11.95 14.58 -3.20
N GLY A 42 -11.27 13.55 -2.69
CA GLY A 42 -10.34 13.70 -1.56
C GLY A 42 -9.16 14.63 -1.87
N VAL A 43 -8.64 14.55 -3.09
CA VAL A 43 -7.58 15.47 -3.57
C VAL A 43 -8.09 16.91 -3.65
N ALA A 44 -9.31 17.12 -4.18
CA ALA A 44 -9.92 18.44 -4.27
C ALA A 44 -10.18 19.04 -2.87
N GLU A 45 -10.65 18.23 -1.92
CA GLU A 45 -10.87 18.63 -0.54
C GLU A 45 -9.54 18.98 0.16
N ALA A 46 -8.52 18.13 0.02
CA ALA A 46 -7.19 18.41 0.56
C ALA A 46 -6.64 19.73 0.00
N ALA A 47 -6.78 19.98 -1.29
CA ALA A 47 -6.35 21.25 -1.90
C ALA A 47 -7.12 22.46 -1.34
N ALA A 48 -8.44 22.35 -1.16
CA ALA A 48 -9.25 23.42 -0.57
C ALA A 48 -8.85 23.76 0.88
N LEU A 49 -8.30 22.78 1.61
CA LEU A 49 -7.80 22.93 2.98
C LEU A 49 -6.30 23.28 3.06
N GLY A 50 -5.59 23.40 1.92
CA GLY A 50 -4.14 23.61 1.90
C GLY A 50 -3.32 22.40 2.38
N LEU A 51 -3.86 21.19 2.21
CA LEU A 51 -3.30 19.90 2.61
C LEU A 51 -2.96 18.99 1.42
N ASP A 52 -2.97 19.48 0.19
CA ASP A 52 -2.61 18.72 -1.02
C ASP A 52 -1.22 18.05 -0.88
N ARG A 53 -0.28 18.75 -0.25
CA ARG A 53 1.08 18.25 0.04
C ARG A 53 1.09 17.05 0.99
N ALA A 54 0.04 16.82 1.77
CA ALA A 54 -0.08 15.64 2.64
C ALA A 54 -0.27 14.34 1.84
N LEU A 55 -0.75 14.42 0.60
CA LEU A 55 -0.98 13.27 -0.28
C LEU A 55 0.26 12.91 -1.13
N CYS A 56 1.27 13.79 -1.14
CA CYS A 56 2.55 13.59 -1.81
C CYS A 56 3.60 12.90 -0.90
N MET A 57 4.70 12.44 -1.50
CA MET A 57 5.87 12.00 -0.73
C MET A 57 6.58 13.17 -0.07
N SER A 58 7.08 12.98 1.15
CA SER A 58 7.96 13.96 1.81
C SER A 58 9.31 14.07 1.07
N PRO A 59 10.05 15.17 1.26
CA PRO A 59 11.42 15.32 0.74
C PRO A 59 12.32 14.12 1.08
N GLU A 60 12.24 13.62 2.31
CA GLU A 60 13.02 12.48 2.81
C GLU A 60 12.61 11.18 2.11
N GLU A 61 11.31 10.97 1.91
CA GLU A 61 10.78 9.80 1.20
C GLU A 61 11.22 9.82 -0.27
N GLN A 62 11.17 10.99 -0.94
CA GLN A 62 11.64 11.15 -2.31
C GLN A 62 13.15 10.87 -2.39
N ALA A 63 13.93 11.46 -1.48
CA ALA A 63 15.38 11.29 -1.43
C ALA A 63 15.80 9.84 -1.13
N ALA A 64 15.00 9.08 -0.37
CA ALA A 64 15.25 7.66 -0.09
C ALA A 64 15.14 6.77 -1.33
N HIS A 65 14.45 7.22 -2.38
CA HIS A 65 14.32 6.51 -3.66
C HIS A 65 15.42 6.85 -4.67
N LEU A 66 16.28 7.83 -4.37
CA LEU A 66 17.32 8.32 -5.27
C LEU A 66 18.70 7.84 -4.81
N VAL A 67 19.57 7.53 -5.78
CA VAL A 67 21.00 7.27 -5.52
C VAL A 67 21.67 8.56 -5.05
N HIS A 68 22.73 8.45 -4.24
CA HIS A 68 23.52 9.60 -3.81
C HIS A 68 23.95 10.46 -5.00
N GLY A 69 23.72 11.78 -4.91
CA GLY A 69 24.05 12.73 -5.97
C GLY A 69 23.15 13.98 -5.97
N PRO A 70 23.31 14.87 -6.96
CA PRO A 70 22.61 16.17 -7.01
C PRO A 70 21.08 16.05 -6.96
N ALA A 71 20.50 15.02 -7.60
CA ALA A 71 19.06 14.79 -7.58
C ALA A 71 18.52 14.48 -6.16
N ARG A 72 19.30 13.75 -5.35
CA ARG A 72 18.94 13.46 -3.95
C ARG A 72 19.00 14.73 -3.10
N THR A 73 20.03 15.56 -3.29
CA THR A 73 20.14 16.86 -2.60
C THR A 73 18.97 17.76 -2.95
N PHE A 74 18.65 17.88 -4.24
CA PHE A 74 17.50 18.66 -4.71
C PHE A 74 16.17 18.17 -4.13
N ALA A 75 15.97 16.86 -4.02
CA ALA A 75 14.79 16.28 -3.38
C ALA A 75 14.70 16.63 -1.89
N LEU A 76 15.82 16.56 -1.15
CA LEU A 76 15.90 16.94 0.27
C LEU A 76 15.62 18.45 0.48
N GLU A 77 16.00 19.29 -0.48
CA GLU A 77 15.69 20.72 -0.51
C GLU A 77 14.23 21.02 -0.91
N GLY A 78 13.39 20.00 -1.06
CA GLY A 78 11.97 20.14 -1.37
C GLY A 78 11.67 20.26 -2.87
N GLY A 79 12.65 20.01 -3.74
CA GLY A 79 12.47 19.99 -5.18
C GLY A 79 12.08 21.34 -5.79
N GLY A 80 12.55 22.44 -5.20
CA GLY A 80 12.23 23.80 -5.63
C GLY A 80 10.82 24.26 -5.26
N MET A 81 10.07 23.45 -4.51
CA MET A 81 8.76 23.85 -3.99
C MET A 81 8.91 24.53 -2.62
N PRO A 82 7.99 25.44 -2.25
CA PRO A 82 7.90 25.94 -0.89
C PRO A 82 7.79 24.78 0.13
N PRO A 83 8.33 24.95 1.35
CA PRO A 83 8.17 23.97 2.41
C PRO A 83 6.69 23.73 2.68
N ALA A 84 6.33 22.47 2.97
CA ALA A 84 4.99 22.15 3.42
C ALA A 84 4.72 22.80 4.78
N SER A 85 3.45 23.07 5.09
CA SER A 85 3.09 23.49 6.45
C SER A 85 3.25 22.33 7.42
N ASP A 86 3.54 22.64 8.69
CA ASP A 86 3.61 21.64 9.76
C ASP A 86 2.32 20.79 9.84
N THR A 87 1.18 21.41 9.52
CA THR A 87 -0.12 20.73 9.46
C THR A 87 -0.19 19.73 8.31
N ALA A 88 0.30 20.07 7.12
CA ALA A 88 0.34 19.14 5.99
C ALA A 88 1.30 17.97 6.26
N ASP A 89 2.42 18.21 6.93
CA ASP A 89 3.37 17.16 7.32
C ASP A 89 2.81 16.25 8.41
N ALA A 90 2.15 16.81 9.43
CA ALA A 90 1.43 16.05 10.45
C ALA A 90 0.31 15.20 9.82
N ALA A 91 -0.47 15.77 8.88
CA ALA A 91 -1.52 15.06 8.17
C ALA A 91 -0.95 13.90 7.33
N ARG A 92 0.16 14.09 6.60
CA ARG A 92 0.84 13.01 5.87
C ARG A 92 1.22 11.87 6.80
N ASN A 93 1.86 12.20 7.92
CA ASN A 93 2.30 11.22 8.91
C ASN A 93 1.13 10.47 9.54
N PHE A 94 0.04 11.18 9.85
CA PHE A 94 -1.17 10.59 10.39
C PHE A 94 -1.81 9.60 9.40
N LEU A 95 -2.05 10.02 8.15
CA LEU A 95 -2.64 9.16 7.12
C LEU A 95 -1.77 7.91 6.85
N ARG A 96 -0.45 8.10 6.79
CA ARG A 96 0.51 6.98 6.65
C ARG A 96 0.44 6.03 7.84
N GLY A 97 0.52 6.55 9.06
CA GLY A 97 0.49 5.75 10.29
C GLY A 97 -0.80 4.95 10.43
N MET A 98 -1.95 5.55 10.13
CA MET A 98 -3.25 4.88 10.19
C MET A 98 -3.38 3.78 9.12
N ARG A 99 -2.92 4.02 7.89
CA ARG A 99 -2.92 3.00 6.82
C ARG A 99 -2.04 1.82 7.19
N ASP A 100 -0.80 2.09 7.60
CA ASP A 100 0.18 1.05 7.87
C ASP A 100 -0.23 0.22 9.09
N SER A 101 -0.85 0.85 10.08
CA SER A 101 -1.45 0.16 11.23
C SER A 101 -2.62 -0.73 10.83
N ALA A 102 -3.50 -0.28 9.93
CA ALA A 102 -4.60 -1.10 9.43
C ALA A 102 -4.09 -2.35 8.68
N TYR A 103 -3.05 -2.20 7.85
CA TYR A 103 -2.42 -3.34 7.17
C TYR A 103 -1.72 -4.29 8.15
N ALA A 104 -0.97 -3.74 9.10
CA ALA A 104 -0.27 -4.51 10.12
C ALA A 104 -1.25 -5.27 11.02
N LEU A 105 -2.42 -4.72 11.33
CA LEU A 105 -3.43 -5.38 12.15
C LEU A 105 -3.96 -6.65 11.50
N VAL A 106 -4.30 -6.60 10.21
CA VAL A 106 -4.71 -7.79 9.44
C VAL A 106 -3.59 -8.84 9.42
N GLN A 107 -2.35 -8.40 9.20
CA GLN A 107 -1.19 -9.28 9.27
C GLN A 107 -1.06 -9.92 10.65
N LEU A 108 -1.18 -9.16 11.74
CA LEU A 108 -1.10 -9.66 13.11
C LEU A 108 -2.20 -10.67 13.42
N LEU A 109 -3.44 -10.43 12.97
CA LEU A 109 -4.53 -11.40 13.13
C LEU A 109 -4.25 -12.71 12.40
N SER A 110 -3.63 -12.66 11.22
CA SER A 110 -3.17 -13.88 10.51
C SER A 110 -2.06 -14.64 11.23
N VAL A 111 -1.34 -13.98 12.15
CA VAL A 111 -0.24 -14.58 12.94
C VAL A 111 -0.75 -15.10 14.27
N HIS A 112 -1.59 -14.33 14.96
CA HIS A 112 -1.98 -14.54 16.36
C HIS A 112 -3.38 -15.15 16.55
N ALA A 113 -4.20 -15.16 15.50
CA ALA A 113 -5.46 -15.90 15.49
C ALA A 113 -5.64 -16.74 14.21
N PRO A 114 -4.62 -17.48 13.73
CA PRO A 114 -4.70 -18.19 12.45
C PRO A 114 -5.85 -19.22 12.39
N GLY A 115 -6.18 -19.87 13.51
CA GLY A 115 -7.29 -20.81 13.62
C GLY A 115 -8.67 -20.17 13.44
N ALA A 116 -8.84 -18.90 13.84
CA ALA A 116 -10.07 -18.15 13.61
C ALA A 116 -10.06 -17.36 12.29
N PHE A 117 -8.90 -16.84 11.91
CA PHE A 117 -8.72 -15.93 10.78
C PHE A 117 -8.82 -16.63 9.43
N TYR A 118 -8.05 -17.69 9.21
CA TYR A 118 -7.99 -18.32 7.89
C TYR A 118 -9.29 -19.01 7.46
N PRO A 119 -10.04 -19.69 8.35
CA PRO A 119 -11.35 -20.25 8.02
C PRO A 119 -12.45 -19.20 7.77
N ASN A 120 -12.29 -17.97 8.29
CA ASN A 120 -13.34 -16.95 8.22
C ASN A 120 -13.45 -16.33 6.81
N ARG A 121 -14.47 -16.77 6.06
CA ARG A 121 -14.77 -16.27 4.70
C ARG A 121 -15.22 -14.81 4.70
N ALA A 122 -15.96 -14.38 5.71
CA ALA A 122 -16.42 -12.99 5.82
C ALA A 122 -15.23 -12.05 6.04
N ALA A 123 -14.27 -12.45 6.88
CA ALA A 123 -13.02 -11.74 7.08
C ALA A 123 -12.22 -11.61 5.78
N ALA A 124 -12.04 -12.71 5.04
CA ALA A 124 -11.33 -12.68 3.76
C ALA A 124 -11.99 -11.71 2.76
N ALA A 125 -13.31 -11.78 2.61
CA ALA A 125 -14.06 -10.88 1.71
C ALA A 125 -13.97 -9.42 2.16
N ALA A 126 -14.15 -9.14 3.45
CA ALA A 126 -14.12 -7.79 4.01
C ALA A 126 -12.71 -7.16 3.88
N VAL A 127 -11.65 -7.92 4.19
CA VAL A 127 -10.26 -7.49 4.01
C VAL A 127 -10.00 -7.19 2.54
N GLY A 128 -10.34 -8.11 1.63
CA GLY A 128 -10.14 -7.92 0.19
C GLY A 128 -10.86 -6.67 -0.34
N ALA A 129 -12.12 -6.46 0.06
CA ALA A 129 -12.89 -5.28 -0.32
C ALA A 129 -12.25 -3.98 0.22
N ALA A 130 -11.78 -3.98 1.46
CA ALA A 130 -11.21 -2.78 2.08
C ALA A 130 -9.85 -2.39 1.49
N VAL A 131 -8.94 -3.36 1.31
CA VAL A 131 -7.56 -3.06 0.88
C VAL A 131 -7.46 -2.68 -0.59
N PHE A 132 -8.46 -3.00 -1.40
CA PHE A 132 -8.52 -2.61 -2.82
C PHE A 132 -9.49 -1.46 -3.10
N HIS A 133 -10.23 -0.98 -2.10
CA HIS A 133 -11.08 0.20 -2.21
C HIS A 133 -10.25 1.40 -2.68
N GLU A 134 -10.63 2.00 -3.81
CA GLU A 134 -9.98 3.18 -4.41
C GLU A 134 -8.45 3.09 -4.61
N LEU A 135 -7.88 1.87 -4.58
CA LEU A 135 -6.42 1.67 -4.71
C LEU A 135 -5.88 2.23 -6.04
N GLY A 136 -6.72 2.26 -7.09
CA GLY A 136 -6.34 2.81 -8.39
C GLY A 136 -6.03 4.30 -8.38
N HIS A 137 -6.61 5.05 -7.45
CA HIS A 137 -6.32 6.47 -7.29
C HIS A 137 -5.04 6.73 -6.47
N MET A 138 -4.61 5.76 -5.67
CA MET A 138 -3.40 5.87 -4.87
C MET A 138 -2.13 5.75 -5.74
N HIS A 139 -1.01 6.28 -5.23
CA HIS A 139 0.30 6.14 -5.85
C HIS A 139 0.91 4.74 -5.72
N ASP A 140 1.87 4.41 -6.60
CA ASP A 140 2.52 3.08 -6.68
C ASP A 140 3.12 2.63 -5.35
N ARG A 141 3.65 3.58 -4.58
CA ARG A 141 4.24 3.32 -3.26
C ARG A 141 3.24 2.71 -2.28
N HIS A 142 1.97 3.10 -2.35
CA HIS A 142 0.93 2.60 -1.46
C HIS A 142 0.56 1.15 -1.81
N ALA A 143 0.41 0.85 -3.10
CA ALA A 143 0.23 -0.52 -3.57
C ALA A 143 1.43 -1.41 -3.18
N ARG A 144 2.66 -0.90 -3.30
CA ARG A 144 3.86 -1.60 -2.85
C ARG A 144 3.82 -1.90 -1.34
N VAL A 145 3.49 -0.93 -0.51
CA VAL A 145 3.37 -1.14 0.95
C VAL A 145 2.30 -2.18 1.27
N LEU A 146 1.11 -2.09 0.66
CA LEU A 146 0.05 -3.08 0.82
C LEU A 146 0.53 -4.51 0.49
N LEU A 147 1.24 -4.68 -0.63
CA LEU A 147 1.78 -5.96 -1.05
C LEU A 147 2.76 -6.55 -0.03
N HIS A 148 3.65 -5.71 0.50
CA HIS A 148 4.72 -6.15 1.39
C HIS A 148 4.28 -6.36 2.83
N THR A 149 3.35 -5.53 3.32
CA THR A 149 2.90 -5.55 4.73
C THR A 149 1.73 -6.50 4.94
N LEU A 150 0.83 -6.66 3.97
CA LEU A 150 -0.38 -7.47 4.13
C LEU A 150 -0.44 -8.66 3.19
N VAL A 151 -0.46 -8.43 1.87
CA VAL A 151 -0.81 -9.49 0.90
C VAL A 151 0.17 -10.65 0.95
N ARG A 152 1.48 -10.36 0.85
CA ARG A 152 2.51 -11.38 0.84
C ARG A 152 2.61 -12.12 2.19
N PRO A 153 2.61 -11.44 3.36
CA PRO A 153 2.60 -12.14 4.64
C PRO A 153 1.38 -13.03 4.87
N VAL A 154 0.17 -12.54 4.57
CA VAL A 154 -1.08 -13.30 4.78
C VAL A 154 -1.12 -14.55 3.89
N LEU A 155 -0.82 -14.42 2.60
CA LEU A 155 -0.80 -15.55 1.66
C LEU A 155 0.34 -16.52 1.96
N GLY A 156 1.52 -16.02 2.33
CA GLY A 156 2.69 -16.84 2.68
C GLY A 156 2.48 -17.73 3.91
N ARG A 157 1.58 -17.33 4.82
CA ARG A 157 1.21 -18.09 6.02
C ARG A 157 -0.04 -18.94 5.86
N CYS A 158 -0.77 -18.78 4.76
CA CYS A 158 -2.09 -19.37 4.58
C CYS A 158 -2.03 -20.92 4.57
N PRO A 159 -2.77 -21.60 5.48
CA PRO A 159 -2.88 -23.06 5.50
C PRO A 159 -3.47 -23.57 4.18
N ALA A 160 -3.05 -24.74 3.71
CA ALA A 160 -3.43 -25.25 2.40
C ALA A 160 -4.96 -25.29 2.18
N ALA A 161 -5.70 -25.67 3.22
CA ALA A 161 -7.16 -25.76 3.21
C ALA A 161 -7.89 -24.43 2.90
N HIS A 162 -7.27 -23.28 3.22
CA HIS A 162 -7.91 -21.97 3.11
C HIS A 162 -7.32 -21.09 2.00
N ARG A 163 -6.25 -21.55 1.33
CA ARG A 163 -5.61 -20.83 0.22
C ARG A 163 -6.58 -20.36 -0.86
N PRO A 164 -7.53 -21.18 -1.37
CA PRO A 164 -8.43 -20.74 -2.44
C PRO A 164 -9.22 -19.48 -2.08
N ILE A 165 -9.68 -19.40 -0.83
CA ILE A 165 -10.48 -18.27 -0.32
C ILE A 165 -9.61 -17.01 -0.23
N TRP A 166 -8.42 -17.12 0.37
CA TRP A 166 -7.53 -15.98 0.58
C TRP A 166 -6.85 -15.50 -0.69
N HIS A 167 -6.50 -16.41 -1.60
CA HIS A 167 -6.03 -16.03 -2.93
C HIS A 167 -7.12 -15.31 -3.72
N ALA A 168 -8.35 -15.82 -3.73
CA ALA A 168 -9.45 -15.12 -4.39
C ALA A 168 -9.64 -13.70 -3.80
N ALA A 169 -9.66 -13.59 -2.48
CA ALA A 169 -9.83 -12.30 -1.80
C ALA A 169 -8.70 -11.31 -2.08
N LEU A 170 -7.43 -11.75 -2.13
CA LEU A 170 -6.27 -10.86 -2.17
C LEU A 170 -5.59 -10.75 -3.54
N THR A 171 -5.89 -11.61 -4.51
CA THR A 171 -5.23 -11.56 -5.83
C THR A 171 -6.18 -11.32 -6.99
N ALA A 172 -7.47 -11.65 -6.86
CA ALA A 172 -8.41 -11.57 -7.99
C ALA A 172 -8.58 -10.13 -8.52
N GLY A 173 -8.72 -9.14 -7.63
CA GLY A 173 -8.78 -7.73 -8.04
C GLY A 173 -7.40 -7.09 -8.24
N LEU A 174 -6.41 -7.52 -7.47
CA LEU A 174 -5.08 -6.93 -7.45
C LEU A 174 -4.28 -7.18 -8.73
N LEU A 175 -4.29 -8.41 -9.25
CA LEU A 175 -3.43 -8.76 -10.40
C LEU A 175 -3.83 -8.02 -11.68
N PRO A 176 -5.12 -7.98 -12.09
CA PRO A 176 -5.54 -7.18 -13.23
C PRO A 176 -5.21 -5.69 -13.03
N HIS A 177 -5.50 -5.16 -11.85
CA HIS A 177 -5.23 -3.76 -11.52
C HIS A 177 -3.74 -3.40 -11.66
N MET A 178 -2.86 -4.21 -11.06
CA MET A 178 -1.41 -3.99 -11.15
C MET A 178 -0.89 -4.16 -12.58
N HIS A 179 -1.44 -5.11 -13.35
CA HIS A 179 -1.06 -5.31 -14.74
C HIS A 179 -1.35 -4.06 -15.59
N GLU A 180 -2.59 -3.57 -15.56
CA GLU A 180 -3.01 -2.37 -16.30
C GLU A 180 -2.18 -1.15 -15.91
N ARG A 181 -2.02 -0.96 -14.60
CA ARG A 181 -1.26 0.14 -14.02
C ARG A 181 0.20 0.14 -14.48
N LEU A 182 0.87 -1.01 -14.40
CA LEU A 182 2.26 -1.15 -14.83
C LEU A 182 2.40 -1.01 -16.35
N ALA A 183 1.51 -1.62 -17.13
CA ALA A 183 1.51 -1.52 -18.59
C ALA A 183 1.41 -0.05 -19.04
N GLY A 184 0.50 0.72 -18.45
CA GLY A 184 0.36 2.15 -18.72
C GLY A 184 1.60 2.95 -18.33
N SER A 185 2.15 2.71 -17.14
CA SER A 185 3.40 3.37 -16.69
C SER A 185 4.57 3.08 -17.64
N TRP A 186 4.77 1.82 -18.03
CA TRP A 186 5.84 1.44 -18.97
C TRP A 186 5.63 2.02 -20.37
N ALA A 187 4.39 2.14 -20.85
CA ALA A 187 4.09 2.81 -22.11
C ALA A 187 4.49 4.30 -22.08
N ARG A 188 4.19 5.01 -20.97
CA ARG A 188 4.61 6.41 -20.79
C ARG A 188 6.13 6.56 -20.75
N VAL A 189 6.83 5.68 -20.03
CA VAL A 189 8.30 5.70 -20.00
C VAL A 189 8.87 5.50 -21.42
N LYS A 190 8.36 4.53 -22.17
CA LYS A 190 8.76 4.30 -23.57
C LYS A 190 8.51 5.53 -24.46
N ALA A 191 7.37 6.20 -24.30
CA ALA A 191 7.03 7.41 -25.06
C ALA A 191 7.91 8.62 -24.68
N SER A 192 8.33 8.73 -23.43
CA SER A 192 9.18 9.83 -22.93
C SER A 192 10.61 9.84 -23.47
N GLY A 193 11.05 8.76 -24.14
CA GLY A 193 12.40 8.67 -24.72
C GLY A 193 13.53 8.52 -23.69
N VAL A 194 13.21 8.41 -22.39
CA VAL A 194 14.15 8.11 -21.30
C VAL A 194 14.70 6.69 -21.50
N GLY A 195 15.79 6.60 -22.26
CA GLY A 195 16.37 5.36 -22.78
C GLY A 195 17.12 5.54 -24.10
N LYS A 196 16.91 6.64 -24.84
CA LYS A 196 17.68 6.99 -26.04
C LYS A 196 18.89 7.91 -25.79
N ALA A 197 19.05 8.46 -24.58
CA ALA A 197 20.15 9.37 -24.23
C ALA A 197 21.44 8.64 -23.77
N GLY A 198 21.86 7.61 -24.51
CA GLY A 198 23.10 6.86 -24.23
C GLY A 198 23.94 6.55 -25.47
N GLY A 199 23.57 7.05 -26.65
CA GLY A 199 24.30 6.79 -27.89
C GLY A 199 24.18 7.98 -28.84
N GLY A 200 25.00 9.01 -28.63
CA GLY A 200 25.08 10.14 -29.56
C GLY A 200 26.01 11.24 -29.06
N GLY A 201 27.23 11.27 -29.60
CA GLY A 201 28.20 12.38 -29.50
C GLY A 201 29.48 11.98 -28.75
N GLY A 202 30.68 11.89 -29.34
CA GLY A 202 31.12 12.49 -30.60
C GLY A 202 32.18 11.67 -31.34
N MET A 203 31.96 11.58 -32.65
CA MET A 203 32.98 11.64 -33.68
C MET A 203 32.95 13.08 -34.23
N MET A 204 34.11 13.58 -34.72
CA MET A 204 34.45 14.95 -35.14
C MET A 204 34.99 15.80 -33.97
N GLU A 205 36.25 16.23 -33.90
CA GLU A 205 37.38 16.33 -34.86
C GLU A 205 38.68 15.78 -34.24
#